data_AF-A0A7T8KI06-F1
#
_entry.id   AF-A0A7T8KI06-F1
#
_cell.length_a   1.000
_cell.length_b   1.000
_cell.length_c   1.000
_cell.angle_alpha   90.00
_cell.angle_beta   90.00
_cell.angle_gamma   90.00
#
_symmetry.space_group_name_H-M   'P 1'
#
loop_
_entity.id
_entity.type
_entity.pdbx_description
1 polymer ?
#
loop_
_entity_poly.entity_id
_entity_poly.type
_entity_poly.pdbx_seq_one_letter_code
_entity_poly.pdbx_strand_id
1 'polypeptide(L)' 'KSCIDFVIMAKPMEVYIPEETSGCLYQIWRLVTSPPFENFIMLLIVLNTVLLMMK' A
#
# COMPACT_ATOMS: atom_id res chain seq x y z
N LYS A 1 8.60 -30.38 1.53
CA LYS A 1 9.94 -29.74 1.63
C LYS A 1 9.89 -28.24 1.32
N SER A 2 9.20 -27.80 0.26
CA SER A 2 9.08 -26.37 -0.09
C SER A 2 8.62 -25.42 1.02
N CYS A 3 7.70 -25.85 1.90
CA CYS A 3 7.24 -25.03 3.02
C CYS A 3 8.32 -24.79 4.09
N ILE A 4 9.24 -25.75 4.26
CA ILE A 4 10.31 -25.64 5.26
C ILE A 4 11.35 -24.64 4.80
N ASP A 5 11.75 -24.70 3.52
CA ASP A 5 12.68 -23.72 2.93
C ASP A 5 12.10 -22.31 2.91
N PHE A 6 10.81 -22.16 2.64
CA PHE A 6 10.14 -20.85 2.67
C PHE A 6 10.15 -20.23 4.06
N VAL A 7 9.82 -21.00 5.11
CA VAL A 7 9.78 -20.47 6.48
C VAL A 7 11.18 -20.08 6.97
N ILE A 8 12.22 -20.78 6.53
CA ILE A 8 13.61 -20.48 6.91
C ILE A 8 14.14 -19.23 6.18
N MET A 9 13.73 -19.00 4.93
CA MET A 9 14.20 -17.86 4.12
C MET A 9 13.29 -16.62 4.18
N ALA A 10 12.10 -16.73 4.76
CA ALA A 10 11.15 -15.62 4.82
C ALA A 10 11.70 -14.48 5.68
N LYS A 11 12.00 -13.34 5.05
CA LYS A 11 12.26 -12.08 5.76
C LYS A 11 10.91 -11.46 6.15
N PRO A 12 10.71 -11.01 7.40
CA PRO A 12 9.48 -10.33 7.79
C PRO A 12 9.31 -9.06 6.96
N MET A 13 8.07 -8.80 6.54
CA MET A 13 7.74 -7.56 5.84
C MET A 13 7.84 -6.39 6.83
N GLU A 14 8.67 -5.41 6.49
CA GLU A 14 8.87 -4.21 7.30
C GLU A 14 7.71 -3.23 7.03
N VAL A 15 6.63 -3.34 7.78
CA VAL A 15 5.48 -2.42 7.71
C VAL A 15 5.55 -1.43 8.87
N TYR A 16 5.53 -0.14 8.56
CA TYR A 16 5.36 0.90 9.59
C TYR A 16 3.91 0.89 10.07
N ILE A 17 3.69 0.42 11.29
CA ILE A 17 2.39 0.43 11.97
C ILE A 17 2.43 1.56 13.00
N PRO A 18 1.50 2.53 12.96
CA PRO A 18 1.46 3.59 13.96
C PRO A 18 1.20 2.99 15.35
N GLU A 19 1.96 3.44 16.36
CA GLU A 19 1.85 2.96 17.75
C GLU A 19 0.49 3.30 18.39
N GLU A 20 -0.10 4.42 18.01
CA GLU A 20 -1.36 4.93 18.57
C GLU A 20 -2.56 4.57 17.70
N THR A 21 -3.35 3.59 18.11
CA THR A 21 -4.58 3.16 17.41
C THR A 21 -5.78 4.09 17.63
N SER A 22 -5.63 5.10 18.49
CA SER A 22 -6.72 5.92 19.06
C SER A 22 -6.76 7.35 18.54
N GLY A 23 -6.23 7.61 17.33
CA GLY A 23 -6.14 8.96 16.78
C GLY A 23 -6.41 9.06 15.29
N CYS A 24 -6.60 10.29 14.79
CA CYS A 24 -6.78 10.57 13.35
C CYS A 24 -5.64 9.99 12.49
N LEU A 25 -4.41 9.92 13.02
CA LEU A 25 -3.27 9.33 12.32
C LEU A 25 -3.48 7.85 11.97
N TYR A 26 -4.11 7.08 12.87
CA TYR A 26 -4.46 5.68 12.59
C TYR A 26 -5.54 5.57 11.52
N GLN A 27 -6.53 6.46 11.53
CA GLN A 27 -7.58 6.49 10.50
C GLN A 27 -7.01 6.85 9.13
N ILE A 28 -6.11 7.82 9.06
CA ILE A 28 -5.42 8.19 7.82
C ILE A 28 -4.52 7.05 7.34
N TRP A 29 -3.74 6.44 8.24
CA TRP A 29 -2.90 5.28 7.91
C TRP A 29 -3.73 4.10 7.39
N ARG A 30 -4.85 3.80 8.04
CA ARG A 30 -5.83 2.79 7.59
C ARG A 30 -6.41 3.09 6.22
N LEU A 31 -6.66 4.36 5.91
CA LEU A 31 -7.21 4.81 4.63
C LEU A 31 -6.17 4.71 3.51
N VAL A 32 -4.94 5.18 3.76
CA VAL A 32 -3.82 5.14 2.81
C VAL A 32 -3.38 3.71 2.52
N THR A 33 -3.39 2.83 3.52
CA THR A 33 -3.00 1.42 3.38
C THR A 33 -4.14 0.55 2.82
N SER A 34 -5.28 1.16 2.45
CA SER A 34 -6.43 0.39 1.95
C SER A 34 -6.29 0.08 0.45
N PRO A 35 -6.68 -1.13 -0.01
CA PRO A 35 -6.69 -1.50 -1.43
C PRO A 35 -7.42 -0.53 -2.38
N PRO A 36 -8.55 0.10 -2.00
CA PRO A 36 -9.19 1.08 -2.90
C PRO A 36 -8.35 2.35 -3.11
N PHE A 37 -7.51 2.73 -2.16
CA PHE A 37 -6.61 3.88 -2.31
C PHE A 37 -5.51 3.60 -3.34
N GLU A 38 -4.95 2.39 -3.35
CA GLU A 38 -3.96 1.98 -4.35
C GLU A 38 -4.53 2.09 -5.78
N ASN A 39 -5.76 1.59 -5.99
CA ASN A 39 -6.46 1.71 -7.27
C ASN A 39 -6.76 3.17 -7.65
N PHE A 40 -7.04 4.03 -6.67
CA PHE A 40 -7.28 5.45 -6.90
C PHE A 40 -6.02 6.18 -7.39
N ILE A 41 -4.86 5.91 -6.77
CA ILE A 41 -3.57 6.47 -7.22
C ILE A 41 -3.22 5.96 -8.62
N MET A 42 -3.42 4.68 -8.90
CA MET A 42 -3.19 4.11 -10.23
C MET A 42 -4.05 4.80 -11.29
N LEU A 43 -5.34 5.04 -10.99
CA LEU A 43 -6.25 5.77 -11.87
C LEU A 43 -5.76 7.20 -12.11
N LEU A 44 -5.33 7.92 -11.07
CA LEU A 44 -4.80 9.28 -11.20
C LEU A 44 -3.56 9.35 -12.11
N ILE A 45 -2.65 8.38 -12.02
CA ILE A 45 -1.47 8.30 -12.89
C ILE A 45 -1.89 8.08 -14.35
N VAL A 46 -2.81 7.15 -14.58
CA VAL A 46 -3.34 6.88 -15.94
C VAL A 46 -4.02 8.11 -16.51
N LEU A 47 -4.90 8.76 -15.73
CA LEU A 47 -5.57 9.99 -16.13
C LEU A 47 -4.58 11.11 -16.47
N ASN A 48 -3.53 11.30 -15.66
CA ASN A 48 -2.50 12.29 -15.93
C ASN A 48 -1.76 12.00 -17.24
N THR A 49 -1.41 10.73 -17.48
CA THR A 49 -0.75 10.29 -18.72
C THR A 49 -1.63 10.55 -19.94
N VAL A 50 -2.93 10.23 -19.84
CA VAL A 50 -3.92 10.52 -20.91
C VAL A 50 -4.01 12.02 -21.16
N LEU A 51 -4.15 12.84 -20.11
CA LEU A 51 -4.23 14.30 -20.25
C LEU A 51 -2.98 14.90 -20.91
N LEU A 52 -1.79 14.38 -20.58
CA LEU A 52 -0.54 14.82 -21.18
C LEU A 52 -0.43 14.42 -22.66
N MET A 53 -0.97 13.25 -23.04
CA MET A 53 -1.06 12.80 -24.43
C MET A 53 -2.15 13.52 -25.24
N MET A 54 -3.14 14.08 -24.56
CA MET A 54 -4.18 14.93 -25.16
C MET A 54 -3.73 16.40 -25.31
N LYS A 55 -2.51 16.74 -24.85
CA LYS A 55 -1.97 18.10 -24.87
C LYS A 55 -1.03 18.37 -26.05
#